data_AF-A0A5J5GNZ1-F1
#
_entry.id   AF-A0A5J5GNZ1-F1
#
_cell.length_a   1.000
_cell.length_b   1.000
_cell.length_c   1.000
_cell.angle_alpha   90.00
_cell.angle_beta   90.00
_cell.angle_gamma   90.00
#
_symmetry.space_group_name_H-M   'P 1'
#
loop_
_entity.id
_entity.type
_entity.pdbx_description
1 polymer ?
#
loop_
_entity_poly.entity_id
_entity_poly.type
_entity_poly.pdbx_seq_one_letter_code
_entity_poly.pdbx_strand_id
1 'polypeptide(L)'
;MTDTTSPTALLIADAIEASGKTQREIATEMGFERANVISMMKSGDMRIPLERIPAFAAATGVDSESLLKSAMLEYMPETWNVVAKSKRAAGPAALVPEAQINIRGPAPVIERFKHLCAEDRRTYPEMLELLLIAAGQMSNRA
;
A
#
# COMPACT_ATOMS: atom_id res chain seq x y z
N MET A 1 26.85 -10.47 15.16
CA MET A 1 25.52 -10.96 15.55
C MET A 1 25.03 -10.11 16.70
N THR A 2 23.81 -9.56 16.58
CA THR A 2 23.11 -8.84 17.65
C THR A 2 22.35 -9.85 18.50
N ASP A 3 22.46 -9.79 19.84
CA ASP A 3 21.79 -10.71 20.77
C ASP A 3 20.29 -10.40 20.98
N THR A 4 19.68 -9.65 20.06
CA THR A 4 18.30 -9.17 20.18
C THR A 4 17.30 -10.14 19.58
N THR A 5 16.14 -10.27 20.22
CA THR A 5 15.00 -11.04 19.71
C THR A 5 13.93 -10.15 19.08
N SER A 6 14.13 -8.83 19.07
CA SER A 6 13.22 -7.88 18.45
C SER A 6 13.24 -8.07 16.92
N PRO A 7 12.10 -8.46 16.29
CA PRO A 7 12.05 -8.63 14.85
C PRO A 7 12.33 -7.31 14.10
N THR A 8 11.95 -6.16 14.67
CA THR A 8 12.27 -4.86 14.09
C THR A 8 13.76 -4.56 14.18
N ALA A 9 14.40 -4.83 15.32
CA ALA A 9 15.84 -4.61 15.48
C ALA A 9 16.67 -5.50 14.55
N LEU A 10 16.26 -6.76 14.36
CA LEU A 10 16.88 -7.67 13.39
C LEU A 10 16.77 -7.13 11.95
N LEU A 11 15.59 -6.66 11.55
CA LEU A 11 15.39 -6.06 10.22
C LEU A 11 16.21 -4.78 10.02
N ILE A 12 16.37 -3.97 11.08
CA ILE A 12 17.27 -2.81 11.10
C ILE A 12 18.73 -3.23 10.96
N ALA A 13 19.15 -4.29 11.68
CA ALA A 13 20.52 -4.81 11.61
C ALA A 13 20.87 -5.29 10.20
N ASP A 14 19.96 -6.06 9.58
CA ASP A 14 20.09 -6.56 8.21
C ASP A 14 20.14 -5.41 7.20
N ALA A 15 19.29 -4.39 7.36
CA ALA A 15 19.27 -3.21 6.50
C ALA A 15 20.59 -2.42 6.58
N ILE A 16 21.14 -2.24 7.78
CA ILE A 16 22.43 -1.57 7.97
C ILE A 16 23.54 -2.36 7.27
N GLU A 17 23.58 -3.69 7.46
CA GLU A 17 24.60 -4.55 6.84
C GLU A 17 24.49 -4.54 5.31
N ALA A 18 23.29 -4.71 4.77
CA ALA A 18 23.02 -4.72 3.33
C ALA A 18 23.33 -3.37 2.65
N SER A 19 23.19 -2.26 3.37
CA SER A 19 23.48 -0.92 2.82
C SER A 19 24.97 -0.68 2.53
N GLY A 20 25.87 -1.45 3.17
CA GLY A 20 27.31 -1.22 3.12
C GLY A 20 27.79 0.07 3.80
N LYS A 21 26.87 0.85 4.40
CA LYS A 21 27.19 2.12 5.07
C LYS A 21 27.56 1.91 6.53
N THR A 22 28.41 2.78 7.05
CA THR A 22 28.67 2.85 8.48
C THR A 22 27.47 3.45 9.21
N GLN A 23 27.30 3.09 10.49
CA GLN A 23 26.25 3.66 11.34
C GLN A 23 26.34 5.20 11.45
N ARG A 24 27.54 5.77 11.34
CA ARG A 24 27.77 7.22 11.36
C ARG A 24 27.26 7.92 10.10
N GLU A 25 27.47 7.31 8.94
CA GLU A 25 26.94 7.82 7.67
C GLU A 25 25.41 7.79 7.68
N ILE A 26 24.82 6.66 8.10
CA ILE A 26 23.36 6.52 8.23
C ILE A 26 22.80 7.57 9.20
N ALA A 27 23.42 7.75 10.38
CA ALA A 27 22.99 8.77 11.34
C ALA A 27 23.02 10.18 10.74
N THR A 28 24.06 10.50 9.97
CA THR A 28 24.24 11.80 9.32
C THR A 28 23.16 12.02 8.26
N GLU A 29 22.89 11.03 7.41
CA GLU A 29 21.84 11.09 6.38
C GLU A 29 20.43 11.22 6.99
N MET A 30 20.20 10.60 8.15
CA MET A 30 18.94 10.72 8.89
C MET A 30 18.80 12.04 9.68
N GLY A 31 19.86 12.85 9.73
CA GLY A 31 19.90 14.11 10.49
C GLY A 31 20.01 13.92 12.00
N PHE A 32 20.59 12.81 12.46
CA PHE A 32 20.89 12.62 13.88
C PHE A 32 22.25 13.21 14.25
N GLU A 33 22.30 13.98 15.34
CA GLU A 33 23.54 14.56 15.86
C GLU A 33 24.54 13.50 16.36
N ARG A 34 24.04 12.36 16.84
CA ARG A 34 24.85 11.31 17.50
C ARG A 34 24.60 9.97 16.83
N ALA A 35 25.67 9.27 16.45
CA ALA A 35 25.59 7.97 15.78
C ALA A 35 25.13 6.81 16.70
N ASN A 36 25.16 7.01 18.02
CA ASN A 36 24.78 5.98 18.99
C ASN A 36 23.31 5.54 18.86
N VAL A 37 22.42 6.40 18.37
CA VAL A 37 21.01 6.07 18.14
C VAL A 37 20.85 4.91 17.14
N ILE A 38 21.69 4.84 16.11
CA ILE A 38 21.67 3.76 15.13
C ILE A 38 22.09 2.44 15.78
N SER A 39 23.12 2.48 16.63
CA SER A 39 23.55 1.31 17.40
C SER A 39 22.45 0.81 18.34
N MET A 40 21.78 1.71 19.06
CA MET A 40 20.71 1.36 20.00
C MET A 40 19.48 0.79 19.29
N MET A 41 19.15 1.30 18.09
CA MET A 41 18.08 0.72 17.28
C MET A 41 18.46 -0.66 16.74
N LYS A 42 19.71 -0.85 16.33
CA LYS A 42 20.26 -2.13 15.88
C LYS A 42 20.26 -3.21 16.98
N SER A 43 20.57 -2.85 18.22
CA SER A 43 20.53 -3.78 19.36
C SER A 43 19.12 -3.98 19.93
N GLY A 44 18.15 -3.14 19.55
CA GLY A 44 16.80 -3.16 20.11
C GLY A 44 16.66 -2.46 21.46
N ASP A 45 17.71 -1.79 21.94
CA ASP A 45 17.67 -0.95 23.15
C ASP A 45 16.79 0.29 22.96
N MET A 46 16.58 0.69 21.71
CA MET A 46 15.69 1.78 21.32
C MET A 46 14.78 1.35 20.17
N ARG A 47 13.49 1.63 20.28
CA ARG A 47 12.54 1.49 19.17
C ARG A 47 12.80 2.54 18.11
N ILE A 48 12.71 2.17 16.84
CA ILE A 48 12.72 3.17 15.77
C ILE A 48 11.45 4.02 15.88
N PRO A 49 11.56 5.37 15.92
CA PRO A 49 10.38 6.22 15.82
C PRO A 49 9.71 6.03 14.45
N LEU A 50 8.39 5.79 14.43
CA LEU A 50 7.68 5.40 13.21
C LEU A 50 7.80 6.46 12.09
N GLU A 51 7.84 7.73 12.47
CA GLU A 51 8.02 8.88 11.58
C GLU A 51 9.43 8.97 10.97
N ARG A 52 10.41 8.27 11.54
CA ARG A 52 11.80 8.22 11.04
C ARG A 52 12.04 7.07 10.07
N ILE A 53 11.09 6.14 9.94
CA ILE A 53 11.19 5.00 9.04
C ILE A 53 11.46 5.42 7.58
N PRO A 54 10.80 6.45 7.01
CA PRO A 54 11.12 6.88 5.64
C PRO A 54 12.56 7.37 5.46
N ALA A 55 13.08 8.10 6.45
CA ALA A 55 14.47 8.57 6.42
C ALA A 55 15.46 7.41 6.56
N PHE A 56 15.16 6.43 7.42
CA PHE A 56 15.98 5.22 7.55
C PHE A 56 15.98 4.39 6.26
N ALA A 57 14.81 4.24 5.63
CA ALA A 57 14.64 3.56 4.34
C ALA A 57 15.43 4.25 3.24
N ALA A 58 15.37 5.58 3.15
CA ALA A 58 16.17 6.34 2.19
C ALA A 58 17.68 6.17 2.43
N ALA A 59 18.11 6.12 3.69
CA ALA A 59 19.52 5.97 4.03
C ALA A 59 20.06 4.55 3.80
N THR A 60 19.25 3.51 3.98
CA THR A 60 19.71 2.10 3.96
C THR A 60 19.24 1.31 2.75
N GLY A 61 18.21 1.78 2.04
CA GLY A 61 17.57 1.08 0.92
C GLY A 61 16.53 0.03 1.34
N VAL A 62 16.23 -0.12 2.64
CA VAL A 62 15.20 -1.07 3.10
C VAL A 62 13.80 -0.64 2.66
N ASP A 63 12.93 -1.60 2.37
CA ASP A 63 11.53 -1.30 2.09
C ASP A 63 10.83 -0.69 3.31
N SER A 64 10.36 0.55 3.13
CA SER A 64 9.74 1.34 4.20
C SER A 64 8.44 0.71 4.70
N GLU A 65 7.67 0.05 3.84
CA GLU A 65 6.39 -0.55 4.24
C GLU A 65 6.62 -1.81 5.09
N SER A 66 7.59 -2.64 4.71
CA SER A 66 7.98 -3.82 5.46
C SER A 66 8.54 -3.47 6.85
N LEU A 67 9.41 -2.46 6.93
CA LEU A 67 9.94 -2.00 8.22
C LEU A 67 8.85 -1.39 9.10
N LEU A 68 7.96 -0.56 8.54
CA LEU A 68 6.81 0.00 9.26
C LEU A 68 5.89 -1.10 9.79
N LYS A 69 5.57 -2.09 8.96
CA LYS A 69 4.74 -3.23 9.36
C LYS A 69 5.36 -4.01 10.52
N SER A 70 6.67 -4.29 10.45
CA SER A 70 7.40 -4.97 11.53
C SER A 70 7.32 -4.17 12.83
N ALA A 71 7.66 -2.88 12.77
CA ALA A 71 7.61 -1.98 13.92
C ALA A 71 6.20 -1.87 14.52
N MET A 72 5.16 -1.73 13.70
CA MET A 72 3.79 -1.62 14.20
C MET A 72 3.27 -2.92 14.81
N LEU A 73 3.58 -4.08 14.20
CA LEU A 73 3.21 -5.38 14.77
C LEU A 73 3.87 -5.61 16.13
N GLU A 74 5.11 -5.18 16.30
CA GLU A 74 5.85 -5.35 17.54
C GLU A 74 5.44 -4.33 18.61
N TYR A 75 5.31 -3.05 18.25
CA TYR A 75 5.13 -1.98 19.22
C TYR A 75 3.67 -1.76 19.58
N MET A 76 2.76 -1.96 18.61
CA MET A 76 1.35 -1.56 18.69
C MET A 76 0.44 -2.52 17.89
N PRO A 77 0.43 -3.83 18.20
CA PRO A 77 -0.28 -4.84 17.41
C PRO A 77 -1.76 -4.53 17.22
N GLU A 78 -2.44 -4.01 18.24
CA GLU A 78 -3.86 -3.64 18.13
C GLU A 78 -4.11 -2.43 17.22
N THR A 79 -3.20 -1.45 17.21
CA THR A 79 -3.28 -0.32 16.28
C THR A 79 -3.05 -0.81 14.85
N TRP A 80 -2.07 -1.70 14.65
CA TRP A 80 -1.86 -2.33 13.35
C TRP A 80 -3.08 -3.10 12.89
N ASN A 81 -3.77 -3.84 13.77
CA ASN A 81 -4.99 -4.57 13.45
C ASN A 81 -6.10 -3.64 12.91
N VAL A 82 -6.24 -2.44 13.49
CA VAL A 82 -7.19 -1.43 12.99
C VAL A 82 -6.75 -0.91 11.61
N VAL A 83 -5.49 -0.48 11.47
CA VAL A 83 -4.95 0.05 10.22
C VAL A 83 -5.01 -0.98 9.08
N ALA A 84 -4.67 -2.24 9.36
CA ALA A 84 -4.70 -3.33 8.40
C ALA A 84 -6.13 -3.65 7.95
N LYS A 85 -7.13 -3.54 8.84
CA LYS A 85 -8.55 -3.66 8.46
C LYS A 85 -8.99 -2.50 7.56
N SER A 86 -8.56 -1.27 7.85
CA SER A 86 -8.82 -0.11 6.99
C SER A 86 -8.18 -0.24 5.61
N LYS A 87 -6.94 -0.73 5.52
CA LYS A 87 -6.28 -1.04 4.23
C LYS A 87 -6.97 -2.18 3.47
N ARG A 88 -7.63 -3.12 4.14
CA ARG A 88 -8.42 -4.18 3.47
C ARG A 88 -9.78 -3.69 2.96
N ALA A 89 -10.35 -2.65 3.58
CA ALA A 89 -11.52 -1.94 3.06
C ALA A 89 -11.15 -1.06 1.86
N ALA A 90 -9.95 -0.49 1.85
CA ALA A 90 -9.34 0.19 0.72
C ALA A 90 -8.47 -0.79 -0.09
N GLY A 91 -9.10 -1.78 -0.72
CA GLY A 91 -8.44 -2.53 -1.80
C GLY A 91 -8.04 -1.60 -2.97
N PRO A 92 -7.43 -2.12 -4.05
CA PRO A 92 -7.03 -1.35 -5.24
C PRO A 92 -8.15 -0.51 -5.89
N ALA A 93 -9.40 -0.68 -5.44
CA ALA A 93 -10.54 0.18 -5.76
C ALA A 93 -10.37 1.66 -5.35
N ALA A 94 -9.57 1.99 -4.33
CA ALA A 94 -9.39 3.38 -3.91
C ALA A 94 -8.57 4.25 -4.88
N LEU A 95 -7.95 3.62 -5.89
CA LEU A 95 -7.22 4.28 -6.98
C LEU A 95 -7.84 4.01 -8.35
N VAL A 96 -9.13 3.68 -8.43
CA VAL A 96 -9.81 3.67 -9.74
C VAL A 96 -10.26 5.10 -10.01
N PRO A 97 -9.61 5.84 -10.93
CA PRO A 97 -10.08 7.16 -11.30
C PRO A 97 -11.49 7.00 -11.89
N GLU A 98 -12.41 7.89 -11.52
CA GLU A 98 -13.68 7.96 -12.24
C GLU A 98 -13.39 8.25 -13.72
N ALA A 99 -13.88 7.38 -14.60
CA ALA A 99 -13.74 7.53 -16.04
C ALA A 99 -15.10 7.85 -16.64
N GLN A 100 -15.15 8.88 -17.51
CA GLN A 100 -16.36 9.25 -18.24
C GLN A 100 -16.29 8.73 -19.68
N ILE A 101 -17.33 8.03 -20.13
CA ILE A 101 -17.51 7.63 -21.53
C ILE A 101 -18.62 8.48 -22.14
N ASN A 102 -18.28 9.23 -23.20
CA ASN A 102 -19.26 9.97 -23.99
C ASN A 102 -19.72 9.12 -25.17
N ILE A 103 -20.97 8.66 -25.13
CA ILE A 103 -21.55 7.83 -26.19
C ILE A 103 -22.22 8.74 -27.24
N ARG A 104 -21.80 8.64 -28.50
CA ARG A 104 -22.47 9.25 -29.66
C ARG A 104 -22.89 8.15 -30.65
N GLY A 105 -24.08 8.26 -31.21
CA GLY A 105 -24.61 7.31 -32.19
C GLY A 105 -26.00 7.72 -32.68
N PRO A 106 -26.63 6.90 -33.55
CA PRO A 106 -27.99 7.17 -34.03
C PRO A 106 -28.97 7.26 -32.85
N ALA A 107 -29.79 8.33 -32.84
CA ALA A 107 -30.74 8.59 -31.75
C ALA A 107 -31.61 7.37 -31.37
N PRO A 108 -32.12 6.55 -32.31
CA PRO A 108 -32.95 5.39 -31.95
C PRO A 108 -32.22 4.35 -31.09
N VAL A 109 -30.90 4.19 -31.27
CA VAL A 109 -30.10 3.23 -30.50
C VAL A 109 -29.84 3.75 -29.09
N ILE A 110 -29.51 5.05 -28.99
CA ILE A 110 -29.27 5.71 -27.70
C ILE A 110 -30.54 5.70 -26.85
N GLU A 111 -31.68 6.08 -27.43
CA GLU A 111 -32.96 6.10 -26.70
C GLU A 111 -33.39 4.70 -26.26
N ARG A 112 -33.19 3.67 -27.08
CA ARG A 112 -33.46 2.28 -26.68
C ARG A 112 -32.60 1.87 -25.48
N PHE A 113 -31.32 2.23 -25.46
CA PHE A 113 -30.45 1.95 -24.32
C PHE A 113 -30.90 2.70 -23.05
N LYS A 114 -31.26 3.98 -23.17
CA LYS A 114 -31.79 4.75 -22.03
C LYS A 114 -33.05 4.11 -21.45
N HIS A 115 -33.95 3.68 -22.32
CA HIS A 115 -35.21 3.03 -21.92
C HIS A 115 -34.94 1.72 -21.18
N LEU A 116 -34.02 0.90 -21.71
CA LEU A 116 -33.59 -0.35 -21.07
C LEU A 116 -33.04 -0.12 -19.65
N CYS A 117 -32.19 0.89 -19.47
CA CYS A 117 -31.68 1.26 -18.14
C CYS A 117 -32.81 1.71 -17.19
N ALA A 118 -33.77 2.48 -17.70
CA ALA A 118 -34.87 3.01 -16.91
C ALA A 118 -35.85 1.92 -16.45
N GLU A 119 -36.21 0.98 -17.33
CA GLU A 119 -37.10 -0.15 -17.00
C GLU A 119 -36.50 -1.06 -15.92
N ASP A 120 -35.19 -1.33 -16.03
CA ASP A 120 -34.46 -2.20 -15.10
C ASP A 120 -34.01 -1.46 -13.82
N ARG A 121 -34.30 -0.15 -13.72
CA ARG A 121 -33.90 0.74 -12.62
C ARG A 121 -32.38 0.71 -12.34
N ARG A 122 -31.57 0.64 -13.39
CA ARG A 122 -30.10 0.59 -13.31
C ARG A 122 -29.47 1.87 -13.83
N THR A 123 -28.35 2.23 -13.25
CA THR A 123 -27.47 3.27 -13.80
C THR A 123 -26.80 2.77 -15.08
N TYR A 124 -26.30 3.70 -15.91
CA TYR A 124 -25.63 3.32 -17.16
C TYR A 124 -24.35 2.49 -16.94
N PRO A 125 -23.51 2.76 -15.93
CA PRO A 125 -22.35 1.92 -15.62
C PRO A 125 -22.74 0.48 -15.26
N GLU A 126 -23.77 0.30 -14.43
CA GLU A 126 -24.25 -1.04 -14.03
C GLU A 126 -24.80 -1.82 -15.24
N MET A 127 -25.58 -1.15 -16.08
CA MET A 127 -26.09 -1.76 -17.31
C MET A 127 -24.95 -2.12 -18.28
N LEU A 128 -23.94 -1.26 -18.39
CA LEU A 128 -22.78 -1.51 -19.25
C LEU A 128 -21.98 -2.74 -18.78
N GLU A 129 -21.75 -2.88 -17.47
CA GLU A 129 -21.08 -4.04 -16.90
C GLU A 129 -21.80 -5.35 -17.23
N LEU A 130 -23.12 -5.37 -17.11
CA LEU A 130 -23.94 -6.53 -17.44
C LEU A 130 -23.88 -6.90 -18.93
N LEU A 131 -23.92 -5.90 -19.81
CA LEU A 131 -23.79 -6.12 -21.26
C LEU A 131 -22.40 -6.67 -21.60
N LEU A 132 -21.34 -6.19 -20.96
CA LEU A 132 -19.98 -6.69 -21.14
C LEU A 132 -19.83 -8.14 -20.66
N ILE A 133 -20.41 -8.48 -19.50
CA ILE A 133 -20.45 -9.85 -18.99
C ILE A 133 -21.19 -10.76 -19.98
N ALA A 134 -22.38 -10.34 -20.43
CA ALA A 134 -23.17 -11.10 -21.39
C ALA A 134 -22.42 -11.32 -22.71
N ALA A 135 -21.73 -10.29 -23.23
CA ALA A 135 -20.90 -10.39 -24.43
C ALA A 135 -19.74 -11.39 -24.25
N GLY A 136 -19.08 -11.40 -23.09
CA GLY A 136 -18.03 -12.37 -22.77
C GLY A 136 -18.53 -13.81 -22.68
N GLN A 137 -19.74 -14.02 -22.14
CA GLN A 137 -20.36 -15.36 -22.05
C GLN A 137 -20.79 -15.91 -23.41
N MET A 138 -21.19 -15.05 -24.36
CA MET A 138 -21.50 -15.45 -25.73
C MET A 138 -20.25 -15.85 -26.52
N SER A 139 -19.10 -15.22 -26.25
CA SER A 139 -17.83 -15.53 -26.92
C SER A 139 -17.21 -16.85 -26.46
N ASN A 140 -17.60 -17.39 -25.31
CA ASN A 140 -17.06 -18.64 -24.74
C ASN A 140 -17.92 -19.87 -25.07
N ARG A 141 -18.94 -19.71 -25.93
CA ARG A 141 -19.87 -20.76 -26.39
C ARG A 141 -19.75 -21.06 -27.89
N ALA A 142 -18.76 -20.48 -28.58
CA ALA A 142 -18.39 -20.78 -29.96
C ALA A 142 -17.09 -21.60 -29.97
#